data_AF-A0A448L2P3-F1
#
_entry.id   AF-A0A448L2P3-F1
#
_cell.length_a   1.000
_cell.length_b   1.000
_cell.length_c   1.000
_cell.angle_alpha   90.00
_cell.angle_beta   90.00
_cell.angle_gamma   90.00
#
_symmetry.space_group_name_H-M   'P 1'
#
loop_
_entity.id
_entity.type
_entity.pdbx_description
1 polymer ?
#
loop_
_entity_poly.entity_id
_entity_poly.type
_entity_poly.pdbx_seq_one_letter_code
_entity_poly.pdbx_strand_id
1 'polypeptide(L)'
;MQFITFKKSMLSIALTLFCTASFAQTKVTLDKAGELSQKIKQAEKFTITSLIVSGSINSDDVRFLREMAGRDMDGNETDGKLSSLDLSDAKIVMGGGNYYKVKRGLSTKYYNIKENDIVDSHMFYNCRSLTSLKLPKTVKKIEQNAFYNCQSLKECTLPESLSEINDKAFAKTKLSEVTFPASLTSIKYEAFSECNNLKTLRFTSPSVPTFGQDVFEDCSKLEKVYVPKASLNDYKDKLNLTQKVQFIGEDPKTAGINSLATSKDAVEVERYNAKGQRINHPVKGMNIIKLSNGKVVKRIER
;
A
#
# COMPACT_ATOMS: atom_id res chain seq x y z
N MET A 1 19.18 -48.54 51.34
CA MET A 1 18.64 -49.34 50.21
C MET A 1 17.98 -48.36 49.25
N GLN A 2 18.52 -48.27 48.04
CA GLN A 2 17.98 -47.66 46.80
C GLN A 2 17.56 -46.17 46.76
N PHE A 3 18.48 -45.41 46.17
CA PHE A 3 18.28 -44.38 45.14
C PHE A 3 16.99 -44.47 44.33
N ILE A 4 16.29 -43.34 44.14
CA ILE A 4 15.80 -42.91 42.81
C ILE A 4 15.97 -41.39 42.68
N THR A 5 16.81 -41.02 41.73
CA THR A 5 17.13 -39.68 41.24
C THR A 5 16.11 -39.30 40.16
N PHE A 6 15.49 -38.11 40.22
CA PHE A 6 14.93 -37.48 39.02
C PHE A 6 15.34 -36.01 38.94
N LYS A 7 16.09 -35.71 37.88
CA LYS A 7 16.65 -34.40 37.51
C LYS A 7 15.56 -33.34 37.43
N LYS A 8 15.65 -32.29 38.27
CA LYS A 8 15.09 -30.97 37.96
C LYS A 8 15.94 -30.35 36.84
N SER A 9 15.48 -30.51 35.61
CA SER A 9 15.95 -29.72 34.47
C SER A 9 15.65 -28.25 34.73
N MET A 10 16.70 -27.45 34.94
CA MET A 10 16.64 -26.01 34.74
C MET A 10 16.38 -25.75 33.26
N LEU A 11 15.11 -25.59 32.89
CA LEU A 11 14.76 -24.91 31.64
C LEU A 11 14.47 -23.46 31.99
N SER A 12 15.47 -22.62 31.75
CA SER A 12 15.36 -21.17 31.72
C SER A 12 14.24 -20.79 30.76
N ILE A 13 13.06 -20.47 31.30
CA ILE A 13 12.03 -19.75 30.55
C ILE A 13 12.55 -18.31 30.50
N ALA A 14 13.42 -18.05 29.54
CA ALA A 14 13.57 -16.72 28.98
C ALA A 14 12.19 -16.36 28.40
N LEU A 15 11.38 -15.70 29.22
CA LEU A 15 10.18 -15.01 28.78
C LEU A 15 10.67 -13.86 27.90
N THR A 16 10.98 -14.17 26.63
CA THR A 16 11.06 -13.14 25.60
C THR A 16 9.68 -12.51 25.56
N LEU A 17 9.55 -11.37 26.24
CA LEU A 17 8.57 -10.37 25.91
C LEU A 17 8.73 -10.11 24.41
N PHE A 18 7.96 -10.82 23.58
CA PHE A 18 7.50 -10.27 22.33
C PHE A 18 6.59 -9.12 22.73
N CYS A 19 7.21 -8.00 23.08
CA CYS A 19 6.57 -6.71 23.02
C CYS A 19 6.21 -6.55 21.54
N THR A 20 5.00 -6.95 21.16
CA THR A 20 4.34 -6.37 20.01
C THR A 20 4.10 -4.92 20.40
N ALA A 21 5.16 -4.11 20.33
CA ALA A 21 5.04 -2.69 20.37
C ALA A 21 4.14 -2.36 19.18
N SER A 22 2.86 -2.15 19.47
CA SER A 22 1.98 -1.39 18.61
C SER A 22 2.66 -0.03 18.50
N PHE A 23 3.48 0.17 17.47
CA PHE A 23 4.12 1.46 17.23
C PHE A 23 3.01 2.50 17.20
N ALA A 24 3.08 3.48 18.10
CA ALA A 24 2.07 4.52 18.17
C ALA A 24 1.99 5.23 16.82
N GLN A 25 0.79 5.30 16.25
CA GLN A 25 0.56 6.05 15.02
C GLN A 25 0.52 7.54 15.37
N THR A 26 1.40 8.33 14.77
CA THR A 26 1.29 9.78 14.83
C THR A 26 0.18 10.22 13.89
N LYS A 27 -0.78 11.00 14.39
CA LYS A 27 -1.89 11.54 13.59
C LYS A 27 -1.75 13.06 13.50
N VAL A 28 -1.82 13.60 12.28
CA VAL A 28 -1.75 15.04 12.02
C VAL A 28 -2.89 15.45 11.11
N THR A 29 -3.62 16.49 11.50
CA THR A 29 -4.62 17.14 10.66
C THR A 29 -4.09 18.50 10.24
N LEU A 30 -4.12 18.76 8.94
CA LEU A 30 -3.72 20.05 8.35
C LEU A 30 -4.96 20.91 8.13
N ASP A 31 -4.95 22.08 8.74
CA ASP A 31 -5.91 23.17 8.53
C ASP A 31 -5.64 23.85 7.18
N LYS A 32 -4.37 23.88 6.75
CA LYS A 32 -3.91 24.42 5.47
C LYS A 32 -2.80 23.56 4.86
N ALA A 33 -2.81 23.43 3.54
CA ALA A 33 -1.70 22.78 2.83
C ALA A 33 -0.39 23.57 2.98
N GLY A 34 0.70 22.85 3.19
CA GLY A 34 2.08 23.34 3.37
C GLY A 34 2.53 23.46 4.83
N GLU A 35 1.69 23.10 5.79
CA GLU A 35 1.98 23.30 7.22
C GLU A 35 2.44 22.05 7.97
N LEU A 36 2.61 20.89 7.31
CA LEU A 36 2.99 19.65 7.98
C LEU A 36 4.29 19.80 8.80
N SER A 37 5.25 20.57 8.29
CA SER A 37 6.52 20.89 8.97
C SER A 37 6.35 21.72 10.24
N GLN A 38 5.21 22.40 10.41
CA GLN A 38 4.86 23.17 11.60
C GLN A 38 4.14 22.28 12.64
N LYS A 39 3.45 21.24 12.19
CA LYS A 39 2.71 20.28 13.04
C LYS A 39 3.60 19.19 13.63
N ILE A 40 4.73 18.87 12.99
CA ILE A 40 5.70 17.86 13.46
C ILE A 40 6.97 18.56 13.93
N LYS A 41 7.39 18.33 15.18
CA LYS A 41 8.60 18.94 15.72
C LYS A 41 9.84 18.41 15.00
N GLN A 42 10.84 19.27 14.80
CA GLN A 42 12.09 18.90 14.13
C GLN A 42 12.81 17.72 14.80
N ALA A 43 12.74 17.60 16.13
CA ALA A 43 13.34 16.48 16.88
C ALA A 43 12.63 15.13 16.65
N GLU A 44 11.35 15.15 16.24
CA GLU A 44 10.54 13.94 16.04
C GLU A 44 10.55 13.48 14.57
N LYS A 45 10.77 14.41 13.64
CA LYS A 45 10.69 14.22 12.17
C LYS A 45 11.28 12.91 11.67
N PHE A 46 12.51 12.57 12.05
CA PHE A 46 13.19 11.37 11.56
C PHE A 46 12.97 10.13 12.42
N THR A 47 12.24 10.23 13.54
CA THR A 47 11.96 9.10 14.44
C THR A 47 10.58 8.47 14.21
N ILE A 48 9.63 9.24 13.65
CA ILE A 48 8.27 8.76 13.37
C ILE A 48 8.31 7.66 12.30
N THR A 49 7.78 6.48 12.62
CA THR A 49 7.73 5.32 11.72
C THR A 49 6.35 5.10 11.09
N SER A 50 5.28 5.60 11.72
CA SER A 50 3.90 5.52 11.24
C SER A 50 3.19 6.86 11.39
N LEU A 51 2.72 7.41 10.27
CA LEU A 51 2.07 8.71 10.18
C LEU A 51 0.74 8.61 9.45
N ILE A 52 -0.29 9.22 10.02
CA ILE A 52 -1.59 9.45 9.38
C ILE A 52 -1.73 10.96 9.19
N VAL A 53 -1.96 11.38 7.95
CA VAL A 53 -2.19 12.79 7.62
C VAL A 53 -3.59 12.95 7.05
N SER A 54 -4.34 13.91 7.57
CA SER A 54 -5.64 14.34 7.03
C SER A 54 -5.63 15.83 6.68
N GLY A 55 -6.57 16.27 5.85
CA GLY A 55 -6.62 17.63 5.34
C GLY A 55 -5.88 17.80 4.02
N SER A 56 -5.68 19.04 3.57
CA SER A 56 -5.04 19.28 2.26
C SER A 56 -3.53 19.24 2.36
N ILE A 57 -2.85 18.55 1.45
CA ILE A 57 -1.39 18.52 1.31
C ILE A 57 -0.96 19.13 -0.02
N ASN A 58 0.16 19.85 -0.03
CA ASN A 58 0.78 20.38 -1.25
C ASN A 58 2.25 19.96 -1.37
N SER A 59 3.01 20.58 -2.29
CA SER A 59 4.40 20.22 -2.57
C SER A 59 5.33 20.37 -1.37
N ASP A 60 5.09 21.32 -0.47
CA ASP A 60 5.94 21.51 0.73
C ASP A 60 5.73 20.37 1.75
N ASP A 61 4.48 19.92 1.93
CA ASP A 61 4.17 18.76 2.77
C ASP A 61 4.76 17.48 2.18
N VAL A 62 4.64 17.30 0.86
CA VAL A 62 5.25 16.17 0.16
C VAL A 62 6.77 16.17 0.32
N ARG A 63 7.43 17.33 0.19
CA ARG A 63 8.88 17.43 0.44
C ARG A 63 9.22 16.96 1.85
N PHE A 64 8.47 17.40 2.85
CA PHE A 64 8.67 17.00 4.24
C PHE A 64 8.45 15.49 4.44
N LEU A 65 7.40 14.93 3.84
CA LEU A 65 7.10 13.49 3.87
C LEU A 65 8.20 12.66 3.18
N ARG A 66 8.77 13.12 2.06
CA ARG A 66 9.91 12.47 1.40
C ARG A 66 11.11 12.40 2.33
N GLU A 67 11.43 13.50 3.01
CA GLU A 67 12.55 13.56 3.95
C GLU A 67 12.31 12.62 5.15
N MET A 68 11.08 12.52 5.64
CA MET A 68 10.72 11.51 6.63
C MET A 68 10.82 10.08 6.07
N ALA A 69 10.59 9.91 4.77
CA ALA A 69 10.66 8.65 4.02
C ALA A 69 12.06 8.32 3.44
N GLY A 70 13.10 8.97 3.95
CA GLY A 70 14.50 8.63 3.67
C GLY A 70 15.12 9.32 2.45
N ARG A 71 14.46 10.33 1.84
CA ARG A 71 14.99 11.07 0.69
C ARG A 71 14.71 12.57 0.76
N ASP A 72 15.73 13.39 0.51
CA ASP A 72 15.54 14.84 0.38
C ASP A 72 15.08 15.25 -1.04
N MET A 73 14.95 16.56 -1.25
CA MET A 73 14.58 17.12 -2.56
C MET A 73 15.65 16.95 -3.64
N ASP A 74 16.90 16.67 -3.26
CA ASP A 74 18.03 16.46 -4.18
C ASP A 74 18.22 14.97 -4.52
N GLY A 75 17.48 14.10 -3.82
CA GLY A 75 17.54 12.65 -3.95
C GLY A 75 18.59 11.99 -3.06
N ASN A 76 19.24 12.74 -2.17
CA ASN A 76 20.17 12.19 -1.18
C ASN A 76 19.40 11.45 -0.09
N GLU A 77 20.10 10.55 0.60
CA GLU A 77 19.53 9.84 1.74
C GLU A 77 19.35 10.77 2.94
N THR A 78 18.27 10.57 3.68
CA THR A 78 18.04 11.22 4.98
C THR A 78 17.93 10.16 6.07
N ASP A 79 18.02 10.58 7.34
CA ASP A 79 17.82 9.68 8.48
C ASP A 79 16.37 9.22 8.69
N GLY A 80 15.45 9.67 7.85
CA GLY A 80 14.02 9.41 7.95
C GLY A 80 13.67 7.92 8.08
N LYS A 81 12.80 7.61 9.06
CA LYS A 81 12.35 6.24 9.37
C LYS A 81 10.87 5.99 9.04
N LEU A 82 10.20 6.91 8.35
CA LEU A 82 8.78 6.77 8.02
C LEU A 82 8.59 5.55 7.12
N SER A 83 7.85 4.57 7.64
CA SER A 83 7.66 3.26 7.03
C SER A 83 6.18 2.97 6.71
N SER A 84 5.26 3.65 7.37
CA SER A 84 3.82 3.55 7.17
C SER A 84 3.24 4.96 7.01
N LEU A 85 2.62 5.23 5.87
CA LEU A 85 2.00 6.53 5.60
C LEU A 85 0.54 6.33 5.17
N ASP A 86 -0.39 6.89 5.92
CA ASP A 86 -1.81 6.90 5.60
C ASP A 86 -2.24 8.32 5.20
N LEU A 87 -2.57 8.51 3.92
CA LEU A 87 -3.09 9.75 3.37
C LEU A 87 -4.57 9.60 2.95
N SER A 88 -5.27 8.56 3.41
CA SER A 88 -6.60 8.22 2.91
C SER A 88 -7.66 9.31 3.16
N ASP A 89 -7.47 10.12 4.21
CA ASP A 89 -8.30 11.28 4.54
C ASP A 89 -7.60 12.63 4.22
N ALA A 90 -6.51 12.59 3.44
CA ALA A 90 -5.89 13.78 2.89
C ALA A 90 -6.51 14.14 1.52
N LYS A 91 -6.14 15.32 1.01
CA LYS A 91 -6.40 15.73 -0.38
C LYS A 91 -5.15 16.37 -0.98
N ILE A 92 -4.73 15.93 -2.16
CA ILE A 92 -3.61 16.57 -2.87
C ILE A 92 -4.11 17.83 -3.56
N VAL A 93 -3.50 18.97 -3.25
CA VAL A 93 -3.82 20.27 -3.86
C VAL A 93 -2.57 20.95 -4.42
N MET A 94 -2.75 21.77 -5.44
CA MET A 94 -1.70 22.63 -6.00
C MET A 94 -1.14 23.58 -4.93
N GLY A 95 0.15 23.92 -5.07
CA GLY A 95 0.84 24.90 -4.24
C GLY A 95 2.14 24.38 -3.62
N GLY A 96 2.77 25.26 -2.83
CA GLY A 96 4.09 25.02 -2.23
C GLY A 96 5.25 25.15 -3.21
N GLY A 97 6.45 24.76 -2.76
CA GLY A 97 7.67 24.77 -3.57
C GLY A 97 7.85 23.51 -4.43
N ASN A 98 9.09 23.06 -4.59
CA ASN A 98 9.42 21.81 -5.28
C ASN A 98 9.72 20.70 -4.26
N TYR A 99 9.18 19.50 -4.48
CA TYR A 99 9.47 18.34 -3.62
C TYR A 99 10.64 17.50 -4.10
N TYR A 100 11.04 17.63 -5.37
CA TYR A 100 12.17 16.88 -5.93
C TYR A 100 12.82 17.62 -7.09
N LYS A 101 14.12 17.44 -7.29
CA LYS A 101 14.88 17.93 -8.43
C LYS A 101 15.89 16.90 -8.92
N VAL A 102 16.18 16.94 -10.22
CA VAL A 102 17.23 16.13 -10.85
C VAL A 102 18.11 17.01 -11.71
N LYS A 103 19.42 16.92 -11.48
CA LYS A 103 20.42 17.53 -12.36
C LYS A 103 20.63 16.64 -13.60
N ARG A 104 20.50 17.22 -14.79
CA ARG A 104 20.77 16.60 -16.09
C ARG A 104 21.80 17.44 -16.83
N GLY A 105 23.07 17.08 -16.69
CA GLY A 105 24.18 17.89 -17.19
C GLY A 105 24.18 19.28 -16.53
N LEU A 106 24.01 20.33 -17.34
CA LEU A 106 23.96 21.72 -16.88
C LEU A 106 22.56 22.20 -16.48
N SER A 107 21.50 21.43 -16.76
CA SER A 107 20.11 21.79 -16.42
C SER A 107 19.63 21.09 -15.16
N THR A 108 18.72 21.72 -14.42
CA THR A 108 18.01 21.10 -13.30
C THR A 108 16.52 21.05 -13.60
N LYS A 109 15.94 19.85 -13.57
CA LYS A 109 14.49 19.65 -13.67
C LYS A 109 13.90 19.61 -12.26
N TYR A 110 12.86 20.41 -12.03
CA TYR A 110 12.14 20.49 -10.76
C TYR A 110 10.75 19.84 -10.88
N TYR A 111 10.32 19.22 -9.80
CA TYR A 111 9.03 18.55 -9.67
C TYR A 111 8.24 19.15 -8.51
N ASN A 112 6.98 19.48 -8.79
CA ASN A 112 5.98 20.05 -7.90
C ASN A 112 4.60 19.54 -8.29
N ILE A 113 3.61 19.79 -7.43
CA ILE A 113 2.22 19.42 -7.68
C ILE A 113 1.58 20.45 -8.60
N LYS A 114 1.19 20.02 -9.80
CA LYS A 114 0.67 20.90 -10.87
C LYS A 114 -0.83 20.83 -11.04
N GLU A 115 -1.45 19.79 -10.51
CA GLU A 115 -2.89 19.59 -10.55
C GLU A 115 -3.35 18.94 -9.24
N ASN A 116 -4.59 19.24 -8.83
CA ASN A 116 -5.20 18.61 -7.66
C ASN A 116 -5.44 17.12 -7.92
N ASP A 117 -5.48 16.32 -6.86
CA ASP A 117 -5.87 14.90 -6.93
C ASP A 117 -4.98 14.05 -7.86
N ILE A 118 -3.73 14.45 -8.08
CA ILE A 118 -2.71 13.69 -8.82
C ILE A 118 -1.52 13.36 -7.92
N VAL A 119 -1.11 12.09 -7.91
CA VAL A 119 0.21 11.71 -7.41
C VAL A 119 1.21 12.04 -8.51
N ASP A 120 1.75 13.25 -8.44
CA ASP A 120 2.57 13.85 -9.49
C ASP A 120 3.93 13.16 -9.73
N SER A 121 4.58 13.49 -10.85
CA SER A 121 5.79 12.79 -11.31
C SER A 121 6.91 12.79 -10.26
N HIS A 122 7.47 11.62 -9.96
CA HIS A 122 8.55 11.43 -8.97
C HIS A 122 8.21 11.80 -7.50
N MET A 123 6.92 11.95 -7.15
CA MET A 123 6.47 12.38 -5.82
C MET A 123 7.15 11.66 -4.64
N PHE A 124 7.31 10.33 -4.71
CA PHE A 124 8.02 9.50 -3.74
C PHE A 124 9.18 8.71 -4.36
N TYR A 125 9.74 9.19 -5.48
CA TYR A 125 10.91 8.59 -6.14
C TYR A 125 12.04 8.24 -5.15
N ASN A 126 12.50 6.99 -5.18
CA ASN A 126 13.55 6.42 -4.32
C ASN A 126 13.25 6.45 -2.80
N CYS A 127 12.02 6.68 -2.34
CA CYS A 127 11.67 6.64 -0.91
C CYS A 127 11.70 5.19 -0.38
N ARG A 128 12.90 4.74 0.02
CA ARG A 128 13.19 3.33 0.35
C ARG A 128 12.82 2.91 1.77
N SER A 129 12.40 3.82 2.65
CA SER A 129 11.91 3.43 3.99
C SER A 129 10.43 3.05 4.00
N LEU A 130 9.63 3.56 3.05
CA LEU A 130 8.19 3.27 2.98
C LEU A 130 7.93 1.79 2.72
N THR A 131 7.12 1.19 3.57
CA THR A 131 6.68 -0.21 3.48
C THR A 131 5.18 -0.33 3.20
N SER A 132 4.38 0.61 3.72
CA SER A 132 2.95 0.69 3.46
C SER A 132 2.53 2.13 3.15
N LEU A 133 1.62 2.28 2.20
CA LEU A 133 1.06 3.56 1.77
C LEU A 133 -0.44 3.43 1.53
N LYS A 134 -1.23 4.39 2.03
CA LYS A 134 -2.61 4.58 1.57
C LYS A 134 -2.73 5.92 0.88
N LEU A 135 -3.16 5.92 -0.38
CA LEU A 135 -3.32 7.13 -1.16
C LEU A 135 -4.61 7.89 -0.78
N PRO A 136 -4.66 9.20 -1.00
CA PRO A 136 -5.89 9.97 -0.87
C PRO A 136 -7.01 9.39 -1.73
N LYS A 137 -8.21 9.28 -1.16
CA LYS A 137 -9.40 8.71 -1.83
C LYS A 137 -9.81 9.45 -3.10
N THR A 138 -9.34 10.69 -3.30
CA THR A 138 -9.66 11.53 -4.45
C THR A 138 -8.72 11.35 -5.62
N VAL A 139 -7.57 10.67 -5.46
CA VAL A 139 -6.54 10.58 -6.49
C VAL A 139 -7.10 9.95 -7.77
N LYS A 140 -6.92 10.64 -8.89
CA LYS A 140 -7.37 10.19 -10.22
C LYS A 140 -6.25 9.58 -11.04
N LYS A 141 -5.01 10.00 -10.78
CA LYS A 141 -3.86 9.65 -11.61
C LYS A 141 -2.59 9.49 -10.79
N ILE A 142 -1.78 8.51 -11.17
CA ILE A 142 -0.42 8.31 -10.66
C ILE A 142 0.54 8.53 -11.82
N GLU A 143 1.35 9.57 -11.71
CA GLU A 143 2.23 10.05 -12.77
C GLU A 143 3.56 9.28 -12.86
N GLN A 144 4.32 9.60 -13.92
CA GLN A 144 5.57 8.92 -14.24
C GLN A 144 6.54 8.87 -13.04
N ASN A 145 7.10 7.69 -12.78
CA ASN A 145 8.07 7.42 -11.71
C ASN A 145 7.62 7.79 -10.29
N ALA A 146 6.32 8.00 -10.02
CA ALA A 146 5.82 8.47 -8.72
C ALA A 146 6.39 7.70 -7.52
N PHE A 147 6.49 6.36 -7.62
CA PHE A 147 7.02 5.45 -6.61
C PHE A 147 8.19 4.61 -7.12
N TYR A 148 8.85 5.04 -8.20
CA TYR A 148 9.96 4.30 -8.78
C TYR A 148 11.02 4.00 -7.73
N ASN A 149 11.42 2.72 -7.66
CA ASN A 149 12.49 2.24 -6.78
C ASN A 149 12.25 2.50 -5.28
N CYS A 150 10.98 2.53 -4.84
CA CYS A 150 10.59 2.39 -3.45
C CYS A 150 10.75 0.93 -3.01
N GLN A 151 11.99 0.47 -2.88
CA GLN A 151 12.36 -0.95 -2.74
C GLN A 151 11.89 -1.63 -1.43
N SER A 152 11.25 -0.90 -0.51
CA SER A 152 10.65 -1.47 0.69
C SER A 152 9.12 -1.49 0.64
N LEU A 153 8.50 -0.83 -0.35
CA LEU A 153 7.06 -0.69 -0.45
C LEU A 153 6.43 -2.04 -0.77
N LYS A 154 5.72 -2.62 0.20
CA LYS A 154 5.08 -3.93 0.14
C LYS A 154 3.57 -3.85 -0.06
N GLU A 155 2.98 -2.75 0.39
CA GLU A 155 1.53 -2.53 0.41
C GLU A 155 1.24 -1.10 -0.05
N CYS A 156 0.36 -0.96 -1.04
CA CYS A 156 -0.16 0.34 -1.49
C CYS A 156 -1.66 0.21 -1.73
N THR A 157 -2.48 0.97 -0.99
CA THR A 157 -3.92 1.03 -1.23
C THR A 157 -4.20 2.05 -2.33
N LEU A 158 -4.62 1.57 -3.50
CA LEU A 158 -5.07 2.40 -4.61
C LEU A 158 -6.52 2.88 -4.36
N PRO A 159 -6.87 4.14 -4.66
CA PRO A 159 -8.19 4.68 -4.40
C PRO A 159 -9.18 4.34 -5.53
N GLU A 160 -10.47 4.22 -5.20
CA GLU A 160 -11.53 3.88 -6.16
C GLU A 160 -11.72 4.90 -7.29
N SER A 161 -11.19 6.12 -7.15
CA SER A 161 -11.22 7.15 -8.20
C SER A 161 -10.09 7.06 -9.22
N LEU A 162 -9.11 6.17 -9.03
CA LEU A 162 -7.91 6.09 -9.84
C LEU A 162 -8.21 5.56 -11.26
N SER A 163 -8.07 6.41 -12.26
CA SER A 163 -8.31 6.07 -13.67
C SER A 163 -7.05 5.74 -14.46
N GLU A 164 -5.87 6.21 -14.05
CA GLU A 164 -4.64 6.04 -14.84
C GLU A 164 -3.37 5.88 -13.99
N ILE A 165 -2.51 4.94 -14.40
CA ILE A 165 -1.18 4.70 -13.83
C ILE A 165 -0.14 4.83 -14.95
N ASN A 166 0.76 5.81 -14.82
CA ASN A 166 1.73 6.17 -15.86
C ASN A 166 3.07 5.42 -15.77
N ASP A 167 3.95 5.76 -16.72
CA ASP A 167 5.20 5.07 -16.98
C ASP A 167 6.03 4.86 -15.71
N LYS A 168 6.44 3.60 -15.49
CA LYS A 168 7.32 3.19 -14.38
C LYS A 168 6.85 3.66 -12.99
N ALA A 169 5.55 3.96 -12.82
CA ALA A 169 5.00 4.56 -11.60
C ALA A 169 5.33 3.74 -10.34
N PHE A 170 5.26 2.42 -10.40
CA PHE A 170 5.58 1.47 -9.32
C PHE A 170 6.74 0.53 -9.66
N ALA A 171 7.53 0.83 -10.70
CA ALA A 171 8.64 -0.02 -11.09
C ALA A 171 9.67 -0.14 -9.94
N LYS A 172 10.26 -1.33 -9.78
CA LYS A 172 11.23 -1.67 -8.73
C LYS A 172 10.70 -1.51 -7.30
N THR A 173 9.40 -1.74 -7.08
CA THR A 173 8.82 -1.85 -5.74
C THR A 173 8.81 -3.31 -5.24
N LYS A 174 8.44 -3.53 -3.98
CA LYS A 174 8.29 -4.88 -3.39
C LYS A 174 6.83 -5.22 -3.11
N LEU A 175 5.89 -4.61 -3.85
CA LEU A 175 4.47 -4.88 -3.72
C LEU A 175 4.23 -6.38 -3.85
N SER A 176 3.44 -6.95 -2.95
CA SER A 176 3.15 -8.38 -2.95
C SER A 176 1.82 -8.72 -3.62
N GLU A 177 0.88 -7.77 -3.57
CA GLU A 177 -0.39 -7.80 -4.27
C GLU A 177 -0.79 -6.40 -4.70
N VAL A 178 -1.56 -6.31 -5.78
CA VAL A 178 -2.17 -5.05 -6.24
C VAL A 178 -3.63 -5.31 -6.59
N THR A 179 -4.52 -4.48 -6.05
CA THR A 179 -5.93 -4.44 -6.43
C THR A 179 -6.19 -3.17 -7.22
N PHE A 180 -6.59 -3.35 -8.47
CA PHE A 180 -6.93 -2.28 -9.39
C PHE A 180 -8.43 -1.94 -9.28
N PRO A 181 -8.78 -0.65 -9.05
CA PRO A 181 -10.16 -0.23 -8.88
C PRO A 181 -10.93 -0.28 -10.20
N ALA A 182 -12.27 -0.27 -10.11
CA ALA A 182 -13.12 -0.48 -11.27
C ALA A 182 -13.05 0.68 -12.28
N SER A 183 -12.64 1.86 -11.81
CA SER A 183 -12.46 3.09 -12.58
C SER A 183 -11.16 3.11 -13.41
N LEU A 184 -10.24 2.17 -13.20
CA LEU A 184 -8.96 2.15 -13.88
C LEU A 184 -9.13 1.84 -15.37
N THR A 185 -8.69 2.76 -16.23
CA THR A 185 -8.81 2.63 -17.70
C THR A 185 -7.48 2.38 -18.39
N SER A 186 -6.34 2.75 -17.78
CA SER A 186 -5.03 2.47 -18.38
C SER A 186 -3.88 2.31 -17.39
N ILE A 187 -2.93 1.44 -17.77
CA ILE A 187 -1.66 1.21 -17.09
C ILE A 187 -0.55 1.29 -18.15
N LYS A 188 0.35 2.26 -18.03
CA LYS A 188 1.33 2.59 -19.08
C LYS A 188 2.65 1.82 -18.95
N TYR A 189 3.63 2.21 -19.77
CA TYR A 189 4.88 1.52 -20.01
C TYR A 189 5.63 1.18 -18.71
N GLU A 190 5.97 -0.10 -18.52
CA GLU A 190 6.74 -0.56 -17.36
C GLU A 190 6.15 -0.16 -15.98
N ALA A 191 4.87 0.17 -15.88
CA ALA A 191 4.31 0.76 -14.65
C ALA A 191 4.57 -0.08 -13.38
N PHE A 192 4.67 -1.41 -13.51
CA PHE A 192 4.99 -2.35 -12.44
C PHE A 192 6.22 -3.23 -12.78
N SER A 193 7.12 -2.79 -13.67
CA SER A 193 8.30 -3.57 -14.02
C SER A 193 9.21 -3.85 -12.80
N GLU A 194 9.87 -4.99 -12.79
CA GLU A 194 10.79 -5.44 -11.74
C GLU A 194 10.16 -5.50 -10.33
N CYS A 195 8.83 -5.63 -10.23
CA CYS A 195 8.12 -5.88 -8.96
C CYS A 195 8.28 -7.36 -8.55
N ASN A 196 9.50 -7.77 -8.24
CA ASN A 196 9.93 -9.16 -8.00
C ASN A 196 9.27 -9.87 -6.80
N ASN A 197 8.45 -9.18 -6.01
CA ASN A 197 7.66 -9.76 -4.93
C ASN A 197 6.17 -9.88 -5.25
N LEU A 198 5.73 -9.34 -6.40
CA LEU A 198 4.34 -9.29 -6.78
C LEU A 198 3.86 -10.69 -7.13
N LYS A 199 2.92 -11.20 -6.33
CA LYS A 199 2.37 -12.56 -6.47
C LYS A 199 0.96 -12.56 -7.02
N THR A 200 0.21 -11.49 -6.76
CA THR A 200 -1.23 -11.45 -7.04
C THR A 200 -1.63 -10.12 -7.63
N LEU A 201 -2.32 -10.17 -8.76
CA LEU A 201 -3.06 -9.05 -9.33
C LEU A 201 -4.56 -9.30 -9.15
N ARG A 202 -5.31 -8.24 -8.86
CA ARG A 202 -6.77 -8.27 -8.81
C ARG A 202 -7.32 -7.12 -9.63
N PHE A 203 -8.16 -7.41 -10.59
CA PHE A 203 -8.92 -6.40 -11.32
C PHE A 203 -10.38 -6.52 -10.93
N THR A 204 -11.00 -5.38 -10.59
CA THR A 204 -12.40 -5.34 -10.15
C THR A 204 -13.36 -4.96 -11.29
N SER A 205 -12.85 -4.34 -12.36
CA SER A 205 -13.63 -3.94 -13.53
C SER A 205 -13.84 -5.10 -14.51
N PRO A 206 -15.06 -5.29 -15.06
CA PRO A 206 -15.25 -6.17 -16.20
C PRO A 206 -14.64 -5.59 -17.49
N SER A 207 -14.39 -4.28 -17.55
CA SER A 207 -13.70 -3.65 -18.68
C SER A 207 -12.20 -3.78 -18.49
N VAL A 208 -11.53 -4.42 -19.45
CA VAL A 208 -10.07 -4.59 -19.42
C VAL A 208 -9.38 -3.24 -19.67
N PRO A 209 -8.47 -2.78 -18.80
CA PRO A 209 -7.70 -1.57 -19.03
C PRO A 209 -6.79 -1.69 -20.25
N THR A 210 -6.43 -0.57 -20.85
CA THR A 210 -5.34 -0.54 -21.84
C THR A 210 -4.00 -0.72 -21.12
N PHE A 211 -3.22 -1.72 -21.56
CA PHE A 211 -1.87 -1.96 -21.07
C PHE A 211 -0.82 -1.39 -22.02
N GLY A 212 0.15 -0.68 -21.46
CA GLY A 212 1.37 -0.30 -22.16
C GLY A 212 2.29 -1.50 -22.39
N GLN A 213 3.46 -1.23 -22.95
CA GLN A 213 4.50 -2.24 -23.11
C GLN A 213 5.12 -2.61 -21.74
N ASP A 214 5.45 -3.88 -21.53
CA ASP A 214 6.27 -4.36 -20.41
C ASP A 214 5.75 -4.00 -19.01
N VAL A 215 4.44 -3.80 -18.86
CA VAL A 215 3.80 -3.36 -17.59
C VAL A 215 4.23 -4.19 -16.39
N PHE A 216 4.34 -5.52 -16.56
CA PHE A 216 4.72 -6.48 -15.52
C PHE A 216 5.99 -7.25 -15.89
N GLU A 217 6.89 -6.65 -16.69
CA GLU A 217 8.20 -7.22 -16.97
C GLU A 217 8.96 -7.50 -15.66
N ASP A 218 9.70 -8.61 -15.61
CA ASP A 218 10.45 -9.05 -14.43
C ASP A 218 9.63 -9.14 -13.12
N CYS A 219 8.32 -9.35 -13.21
CA CYS A 219 7.47 -9.73 -12.08
C CYS A 219 7.54 -11.25 -11.82
N SER A 220 8.76 -11.76 -11.59
CA SER A 220 9.10 -13.20 -11.58
C SER A 220 8.32 -14.08 -10.60
N LYS A 221 7.65 -13.51 -9.60
CA LYS A 221 6.82 -14.23 -8.61
C LYS A 221 5.32 -14.14 -8.86
N LEU A 222 4.89 -13.53 -9.98
CA LEU A 222 3.46 -13.37 -10.26
C LEU A 222 2.86 -14.74 -10.54
N GLU A 223 1.97 -15.19 -9.66
CA GLU A 223 1.37 -16.52 -9.71
C GLU A 223 -0.12 -16.45 -10.07
N LYS A 224 -0.83 -15.39 -9.66
CA LYS A 224 -2.29 -15.32 -9.73
C LYS A 224 -2.79 -13.98 -10.25
N VAL A 225 -3.80 -14.06 -11.12
CA VAL A 225 -4.58 -12.91 -11.61
C VAL A 225 -6.05 -13.19 -11.36
N TYR A 226 -6.68 -12.37 -10.52
CA TYR A 226 -8.11 -12.43 -10.24
C TYR A 226 -8.83 -11.37 -11.06
N VAL A 227 -9.90 -11.77 -11.74
CA VAL A 227 -10.68 -10.91 -12.64
C VAL A 227 -12.16 -11.27 -12.55
N PRO A 228 -13.08 -10.39 -12.98
CA PRO A 228 -14.49 -10.74 -13.07
C PRO A 228 -14.69 -11.91 -14.02
N LYS A 229 -15.49 -12.90 -13.59
CA LYS A 229 -15.72 -14.15 -14.34
C LYS A 229 -16.13 -13.93 -15.79
N ALA A 230 -16.96 -12.90 -16.04
CA ALA A 230 -17.45 -12.57 -17.38
C ALA A 230 -16.34 -12.12 -18.35
N SER A 231 -15.24 -11.54 -17.84
CA SER A 231 -14.16 -10.95 -18.65
C SER A 231 -12.88 -11.77 -18.59
N LEU A 232 -12.94 -13.00 -18.08
CA LEU A 232 -11.76 -13.85 -17.84
C LEU A 232 -10.90 -14.03 -19.09
N ASN A 233 -11.52 -14.26 -20.24
CA ASN A 233 -10.80 -14.46 -21.51
C ASN A 233 -10.22 -13.15 -22.04
N ASP A 234 -10.97 -12.05 -21.98
CA ASP A 234 -10.50 -10.73 -22.41
C ASP A 234 -9.22 -10.32 -21.64
N TYR A 235 -9.19 -10.58 -20.32
CA TYR A 235 -8.00 -10.34 -19.52
C TYR A 235 -6.83 -11.26 -19.91
N LYS A 236 -7.06 -12.53 -20.21
CA LYS A 236 -5.99 -13.44 -20.66
C LYS A 236 -5.39 -12.99 -22.00
N ASP A 237 -6.22 -12.53 -22.92
CA ASP A 237 -5.79 -12.15 -24.27
C ASP A 237 -5.02 -10.82 -24.26
N LYS A 238 -5.39 -9.89 -23.38
CA LYS A 238 -4.78 -8.55 -23.30
C LYS A 238 -3.58 -8.49 -22.35
N LEU A 239 -3.59 -9.27 -21.28
CA LEU A 239 -2.51 -9.30 -20.29
C LEU A 239 -1.41 -10.22 -20.82
N ASN A 240 -0.54 -9.68 -21.69
CA ASN A 240 0.56 -10.39 -22.34
C ASN A 240 1.69 -10.71 -21.35
N LEU A 241 1.46 -11.69 -20.47
CA LEU A 241 2.44 -12.15 -19.48
C LEU A 241 3.31 -13.25 -20.08
N THR A 242 4.63 -13.08 -19.98
CA THR A 242 5.62 -14.05 -20.48
C THR A 242 5.74 -15.30 -19.60
N GLN A 243 5.36 -15.19 -18.33
CA GLN A 243 5.41 -16.25 -17.33
C GLN A 243 4.07 -16.99 -17.17
N LYS A 244 4.12 -18.23 -16.68
CA LYS A 244 2.92 -19.03 -16.42
C LYS A 244 2.17 -18.48 -15.20
N VAL A 245 1.01 -17.87 -15.44
CA VAL A 245 0.16 -17.28 -14.39
C VAL A 245 -1.23 -17.92 -14.39
N GLN A 246 -1.76 -18.18 -13.20
CA GLN A 246 -3.12 -18.70 -13.03
C GLN A 246 -4.13 -17.54 -13.07
N PHE A 247 -4.98 -17.52 -14.09
CA PHE A 247 -6.13 -16.62 -14.14
C PHE A 247 -7.35 -17.26 -13.47
N ILE A 248 -7.98 -16.52 -12.56
CA ILE A 248 -9.11 -16.96 -11.74
C ILE A 248 -10.27 -15.99 -11.97
N GLY A 249 -11.38 -16.51 -12.51
CA GLY A 249 -12.61 -15.74 -12.69
C GLY A 249 -13.46 -15.80 -11.42
N GLU A 250 -13.68 -14.66 -10.78
CA GLU A 250 -14.52 -14.53 -9.58
C GLU A 250 -15.81 -13.77 -9.91
N ASP A 251 -16.90 -14.05 -9.20
CA ASP A 251 -18.11 -13.22 -9.32
C ASP A 251 -17.92 -11.95 -8.47
N PRO A 252 -17.89 -10.76 -9.10
CA PRO A 252 -17.63 -9.50 -8.40
C PRO A 252 -18.63 -9.20 -7.28
N LYS A 253 -19.85 -9.77 -7.33
CA LYS A 253 -20.88 -9.57 -6.30
C LYS A 253 -20.75 -10.50 -5.09
N THR A 254 -20.14 -11.67 -5.24
CA THR A 254 -20.06 -12.67 -4.15
C THR A 254 -18.74 -12.64 -3.38
N ALA A 255 -17.70 -12.04 -3.94
CA ALA A 255 -16.38 -12.04 -3.34
C ALA A 255 -16.14 -10.91 -2.31
N GLY A 256 -17.08 -9.97 -2.13
CA GLY A 256 -16.93 -8.85 -1.18
C GLY A 256 -15.74 -7.92 -1.50
N ILE A 257 -15.27 -7.93 -2.75
CA ILE A 257 -14.08 -7.18 -3.21
C ILE A 257 -14.50 -5.73 -3.51
N ASN A 258 -14.87 -4.98 -2.48
CA ASN A 258 -15.02 -3.52 -2.58
C ASN A 258 -14.02 -2.76 -1.70
N SER A 259 -13.08 -3.45 -1.05
CA SER A 259 -11.84 -2.91 -0.48
C SER A 259 -11.24 -3.93 0.48
N LEU A 260 -10.12 -4.54 0.09
CA LEU A 260 -9.23 -5.14 1.08
C LEU A 260 -8.21 -4.08 1.46
N ALA A 261 -8.54 -3.27 2.47
CA ALA A 261 -7.54 -2.52 3.19
C ALA A 261 -6.71 -3.54 3.99
N THR A 262 -5.50 -3.84 3.52
CA THR A 262 -4.57 -4.70 4.23
C THR A 262 -4.00 -3.96 5.44
N SER A 263 -4.41 -4.39 6.63
CA SER A 263 -3.66 -4.21 7.86
C SER A 263 -3.89 -5.46 8.70
N LYS A 264 -2.81 -6.03 9.24
CA LYS A 264 -2.85 -7.16 10.18
C LYS A 264 -3.38 -6.73 11.57
N ASP A 265 -3.66 -5.44 11.77
CA ASP A 265 -4.13 -4.83 13.01
C ASP A 265 -5.65 -4.60 13.02
N ALA A 266 -6.35 -5.14 12.03
CA ALA A 266 -7.79 -4.99 11.93
C ALA A 266 -8.50 -5.72 13.08
N VAL A 267 -9.25 -4.96 13.86
CA VAL A 267 -10.00 -5.47 15.02
C VAL A 267 -11.36 -6.00 14.58
N GLU A 268 -11.88 -6.99 15.29
CA GLU A 268 -13.23 -7.51 15.08
C GLU A 268 -14.27 -6.42 15.39
N VAL A 269 -15.17 -6.15 14.43
CA VAL A 269 -16.28 -5.18 14.59
C VAL A 269 -17.64 -5.87 14.65
N GLU A 270 -17.81 -6.99 13.94
CA GLU A 270 -19.04 -7.78 13.95
C GLU A 270 -18.71 -9.26 13.80
N ARG A 271 -19.56 -10.11 14.38
CA ARG A 271 -19.48 -11.56 14.25
C ARG A 271 -20.85 -12.15 13.99
N TYR A 272 -20.90 -13.16 13.14
CA TYR A 272 -22.10 -13.88 12.77
C TYR A 272 -21.88 -15.39 12.86
N ASN A 273 -22.92 -16.14 13.22
CA ASN A 273 -22.90 -17.60 13.16
C ASN A 273 -23.14 -18.12 11.72
N ALA A 274 -23.06 -19.44 11.53
CA ALA A 274 -23.30 -20.08 10.24
C ALA A 274 -24.69 -19.81 9.61
N LYS A 275 -25.66 -19.38 10.42
CA LYS A 275 -27.03 -19.03 9.99
C LYS A 275 -27.17 -17.53 9.66
N GLY A 276 -26.10 -16.76 9.72
CA GLY A 276 -26.10 -15.31 9.47
C GLY A 276 -26.64 -14.47 10.63
N GLN A 277 -26.83 -15.04 11.81
CA GLN A 277 -27.29 -14.30 12.99
C GLN A 277 -26.12 -13.63 13.68
N ARG A 278 -26.28 -12.35 14.06
CA ARG A 278 -25.26 -11.60 14.79
C ARG A 278 -25.05 -12.19 16.19
N ILE A 279 -23.79 -12.36 16.57
CA ILE A 279 -23.36 -12.92 17.86
C ILE A 279 -22.26 -12.02 18.46
N ASN A 280 -22.12 -12.02 19.79
CA ASN A 280 -21.18 -11.17 20.52
C ASN A 280 -20.02 -11.94 21.18
N HIS A 281 -19.93 -13.26 20.95
CA HIS A 281 -18.84 -14.13 21.39
C HIS A 281 -18.69 -15.31 20.42
N PRO A 282 -17.54 -16.00 20.41
CA PRO A 282 -17.34 -17.17 19.56
C PRO A 282 -18.31 -18.30 19.93
N VAL A 283 -18.95 -18.91 18.92
CA VAL A 283 -19.83 -20.08 19.08
C VAL A 283 -19.21 -21.31 18.44
N LYS A 284 -19.49 -22.51 18.97
CA LYS A 284 -19.02 -23.76 18.36
C LYS A 284 -19.45 -23.85 16.90
N GLY A 285 -18.51 -24.18 16.02
CA GLY A 285 -18.70 -24.22 14.57
C GLY A 285 -18.22 -22.95 13.84
N MET A 286 -18.82 -22.68 12.68
CA MET A 286 -18.37 -21.59 11.80
C MET A 286 -18.78 -20.21 12.32
N ASN A 287 -17.78 -19.35 12.49
CA ASN A 287 -17.91 -17.94 12.84
C ASN A 287 -17.45 -17.10 11.65
N ILE A 288 -18.31 -16.17 11.23
CA ILE A 288 -18.02 -15.19 10.18
C ILE A 288 -17.71 -13.88 10.89
N ILE A 289 -16.45 -13.44 10.83
CA ILE A 289 -15.92 -12.28 11.54
C ILE A 289 -15.70 -11.16 10.54
N LYS A 290 -16.30 -10.01 10.77
CA LYS A 290 -16.05 -8.78 10.03
C LYS A 290 -15.03 -7.96 10.81
N LEU A 291 -13.98 -7.54 10.13
CA LEU A 291 -12.89 -6.74 10.69
C LEU A 291 -13.06 -5.26 10.34
N SER A 292 -12.46 -4.36 11.14
CA SER A 292 -12.55 -2.90 10.98
C SER A 292 -12.01 -2.38 9.65
N ASN A 293 -11.19 -3.18 8.96
CA ASN A 293 -10.66 -2.89 7.64
C ASN A 293 -11.55 -3.41 6.49
N GLY A 294 -12.78 -3.85 6.79
CA GLY A 294 -13.72 -4.39 5.81
C GLY A 294 -13.51 -5.86 5.46
N LYS A 295 -12.40 -6.49 5.89
CA LYS A 295 -12.13 -7.91 5.63
C LYS A 295 -13.11 -8.80 6.39
N VAL A 296 -13.56 -9.88 5.74
CA VAL A 296 -14.33 -10.95 6.37
C VAL A 296 -13.45 -12.20 6.52
N VAL A 297 -13.39 -12.74 7.73
CA VAL A 297 -12.63 -13.95 8.09
C VAL A 297 -13.59 -15.04 8.54
N LYS A 298 -13.41 -16.26 8.06
CA LYS A 298 -14.14 -17.44 8.55
C LYS A 298 -13.24 -18.19 9.53
N ARG A 299 -13.70 -18.40 10.77
CA ARG A 299 -13.00 -19.17 11.80
C ARG A 299 -13.90 -20.31 12.28
N ILE A 300 -13.33 -21.50 12.43
CA ILE A 300 -14.01 -22.65 13.05
C ILE A 300 -13.57 -22.71 14.51
N GLU A 301 -14.52 -22.55 15.42
CA GLU A 301 -14.31 -22.75 16.85
C GLU A 301 -14.71 -24.20 17.20
N ARG A 302 -13.83 -24.92 17.89
CA ARG A 302 -14.02 -26.34 18.23
C ARG A 302 -14.81 -26.50 19.53
#